data_AF-A0A3D5UY32-F1
#
_entry.id   AF-A0A3D5UY32-F1
#
_cell.length_a   1.000
_cell.length_b   1.000
_cell.length_c   1.000
_cell.angle_alpha   90.00
_cell.angle_beta   90.00
_cell.angle_gamma   90.00
#
_symmetry.space_group_name_H-M   'P 1'
#
loop_
_entity.id
_entity.type
_entity.pdbx_description
1 polymer ?
#
loop_
_entity_poly.entity_id
_entity_poly.type
_entity_poly.pdbx_seq_one_letter_code
_entity_poly.pdbx_strand_id
1 'polypeptide(L)'
;EGHPDKVCDRISDAVVDLYLAADPYARVACETLTTTNKIVLAGEIRGPESITKDMIEDTARKAVKAIGYEQEGFHWKTADCEVLLHAQSAHIAQGVDASGNKDEGAGDQGIMFG
;
A
#
# COMPACT_ATOMS: atom_id res chain seq x y z
N GLU A 1 14.96 -6.51 -10.31
CA GLU A 1 15.05 -7.30 -9.06
C GLU A 1 13.91 -8.30 -9.04
N GLY A 2 14.17 -9.60 -8.99
CA GLY A 2 13.13 -10.65 -9.08
C GLY A 2 12.98 -11.47 -7.80
N HIS A 3 13.24 -10.88 -6.63
CA HIS A 3 12.96 -11.52 -5.36
C HIS A 3 11.50 -11.26 -4.97
N PRO A 4 10.68 -12.28 -4.63
CA PRO A 4 9.27 -12.11 -4.28
C PRO A 4 9.02 -11.05 -3.20
N ASP A 5 9.83 -11.02 -2.14
CA ASP A 5 9.69 -9.98 -1.09
C ASP A 5 9.88 -8.56 -1.64
N LYS A 6 10.80 -8.37 -2.58
CA LYS A 6 11.01 -7.06 -3.22
C LYS A 6 9.86 -6.68 -4.15
N VAL A 7 9.10 -7.65 -4.66
CA VAL A 7 7.85 -7.38 -5.37
C VAL A 7 6.79 -6.84 -4.42
N CYS A 8 6.65 -7.45 -3.25
CA CYS A 8 5.73 -6.98 -2.21
C CYS A 8 6.07 -5.54 -1.79
N ASP A 9 7.35 -5.27 -1.46
CA ASP A 9 7.83 -3.92 -1.11
C ASP A 9 7.43 -2.92 -2.21
N ARG A 10 7.72 -3.26 -3.48
CA ARG A 10 7.44 -2.33 -4.59
C ARG A 10 5.95 -2.09 -4.81
N ILE A 11 5.11 -3.11 -4.66
CA ILE A 11 3.66 -2.95 -4.79
C ILE A 11 3.15 -2.03 -3.67
N SER A 12 3.54 -2.29 -2.42
CA SER A 12 3.16 -1.46 -1.27
C SER A 12 3.56 0.00 -1.46
N ASP A 13 4.81 0.27 -1.87
CA ASP A 13 5.27 1.64 -2.16
C ASP A 13 4.51 2.29 -3.31
N ALA A 14 4.18 1.54 -4.36
CA ALA A 14 3.40 2.08 -5.48
C ALA A 14 1.98 2.48 -5.06
N VAL A 15 1.37 1.79 -4.10
CA VAL A 15 0.09 2.19 -3.51
C VAL A 15 0.27 3.45 -2.65
N VAL A 16 1.35 3.56 -1.87
CA VAL A 16 1.68 4.80 -1.15
C VAL A 16 1.81 5.98 -2.12
N ASP A 17 2.56 5.81 -3.21
CA ASP A 17 2.74 6.83 -4.26
C ASP A 17 1.39 7.26 -4.87
N LEU A 18 0.50 6.29 -5.16
CA LEU A 18 -0.83 6.57 -5.73
C LEU A 18 -1.66 7.49 -4.83
N TYR A 19 -1.67 7.23 -3.53
CA TYR A 19 -2.44 8.01 -2.56
C TYR A 19 -1.79 9.38 -2.30
N LEU A 20 -0.47 9.43 -2.10
CA LEU A 20 0.24 10.69 -1.85
C LEU A 20 0.21 11.64 -3.06
N ALA A 21 0.15 11.11 -4.28
CA ALA A 21 -0.02 11.92 -5.49
C ALA A 21 -1.40 12.59 -5.56
N ALA A 22 -2.44 11.97 -4.99
CA ALA A 22 -3.80 12.52 -4.97
C ALA A 22 -4.05 13.43 -3.75
N ASP A 23 -3.46 13.09 -2.60
CA ASP A 23 -3.53 13.86 -1.36
C ASP A 23 -2.22 13.73 -0.57
N PRO A 24 -1.44 14.82 -0.41
CA PRO A 24 -0.19 14.79 0.33
C PRO A 24 -0.36 14.48 1.83
N TYR A 25 -1.58 14.53 2.36
CA TYR A 25 -1.90 14.19 3.75
C TYR A 25 -2.49 12.77 3.91
N ALA A 26 -2.50 11.98 2.84
CA ALA A 26 -2.97 10.61 2.89
C ALA A 26 -2.17 9.78 3.91
N ARG A 27 -2.84 8.87 4.60
CA ARG A 27 -2.22 7.87 5.48
C ARG A 27 -2.38 6.51 4.83
N VAL A 28 -1.29 5.79 4.64
CA VAL A 28 -1.29 4.49 3.95
C VAL A 28 -0.46 3.51 4.75
N ALA A 29 -1.10 2.43 5.18
CA ALA A 29 -0.47 1.24 5.75
C ALA A 29 -0.90 0.05 4.87
N CYS A 30 -0.28 -0.06 3.70
CA CYS A 30 -0.59 -1.09 2.72
C CYS A 30 0.44 -2.22 2.81
N GLU A 31 -0.03 -3.40 3.20
CA GLU A 31 0.75 -4.63 3.25
C GLU A 31 0.48 -5.47 2.00
N THR A 32 1.53 -6.01 1.42
CA THR A 32 1.43 -6.87 0.24
C THR A 32 1.94 -8.28 0.54
N LEU A 33 1.12 -9.27 0.21
CA LEU A 33 1.51 -10.67 0.18
C LEU A 33 1.43 -11.17 -1.27
N THR A 34 2.49 -11.84 -1.72
CA THR A 34 2.50 -12.53 -3.01
C THR A 34 2.77 -14.02 -2.83
N THR A 35 2.10 -14.83 -3.64
CA THR A 35 2.35 -16.26 -3.77
C THR A 35 1.99 -16.70 -5.19
N THR A 36 2.05 -18.00 -5.48
CA THR A 36 1.73 -18.55 -6.80
C THR A 36 0.38 -18.03 -7.30
N ASN A 37 0.44 -17.27 -8.39
CA ASN A 37 -0.66 -16.66 -9.13
C ASN A 37 -1.58 -15.76 -8.27
N LYS A 38 -1.09 -15.22 -7.15
CA LYS A 38 -1.90 -14.44 -6.22
C LYS A 38 -1.15 -13.23 -5.67
N ILE A 39 -1.83 -12.09 -5.67
CA ILE A 39 -1.43 -10.84 -5.03
C ILE A 39 -2.55 -10.46 -4.06
N VAL A 40 -2.21 -10.22 -2.81
CA VAL A 40 -3.15 -9.72 -1.79
C VAL A 40 -2.60 -8.41 -1.25
N LEU A 41 -3.42 -7.36 -1.33
CA LEU A 41 -3.16 -6.07 -0.70
C LEU A 41 -4.11 -5.89 0.46
N ALA A 42 -3.59 -5.64 1.66
CA ALA A 42 -4.38 -5.51 2.89
C ALA A 42 -3.88 -4.36 3.75
N GLY A 43 -4.70 -3.91 4.70
CA GLY A 43 -4.34 -2.87 5.66
C GLY A 43 -5.23 -1.64 5.57
N GLU A 44 -4.69 -0.50 5.98
CA GLU A 44 -5.45 0.70 6.30
C GLU A 44 -5.09 1.88 5.39
N ILE A 45 -6.11 2.59 4.90
CA ILE A 45 -5.96 3.82 4.10
C ILE A 45 -6.81 4.95 4.66
N ARG A 46 -6.30 6.17 4.53
CA ARG A 46 -7.04 7.43 4.66
C ARG A 46 -6.63 8.32 3.50
N GLY A 47 -7.55 8.62 2.61
CA GLY A 47 -7.30 9.44 1.43
C GLY A 47 -8.56 9.66 0.60
N PRO A 48 -8.43 10.22 -0.61
CA PRO A 48 -9.57 10.57 -1.45
C PRO A 48 -10.40 9.35 -1.87
N GLU A 49 -11.72 9.44 -1.76
CA GLU A 49 -12.66 8.40 -2.23
C GLU A 49 -12.60 8.18 -3.75
N SER A 50 -11.98 9.11 -4.49
CA SER A 50 -11.74 8.99 -5.93
C SER A 50 -10.75 7.88 -6.30
N ILE A 51 -9.92 7.42 -5.36
CA ILE A 51 -9.05 6.25 -5.58
C ILE A 51 -9.87 4.99 -5.39
N THR A 52 -10.11 4.26 -6.48
CA THR A 52 -10.92 3.04 -6.47
C THR A 52 -10.07 1.78 -6.31
N LYS A 53 -10.71 0.65 -5.98
CA LYS A 53 -10.05 -0.68 -5.93
C LYS A 53 -9.40 -1.04 -7.27
N ASP A 54 -10.05 -0.71 -8.38
CA ASP A 54 -9.53 -0.99 -9.73
C ASP A 54 -8.24 -0.20 -10.01
N MET A 55 -8.14 1.05 -9.54
CA MET A 55 -6.92 1.86 -9.66
C MET A 55 -5.77 1.28 -8.83
N ILE A 56 -6.08 0.74 -7.64
CA ILE A 56 -5.09 0.07 -6.78
C ILE A 56 -4.61 -1.22 -7.44
N GLU A 57 -5.52 -2.05 -7.96
CA GLU A 57 -5.17 -3.26 -8.69
C GLU A 57 -4.31 -2.96 -9.92
N ASP A 58 -4.70 -1.97 -10.74
CA ASP A 58 -3.92 -1.56 -11.92
C ASP A 58 -2.52 -1.06 -11.53
N THR A 59 -2.41 -0.34 -10.41
CA THR A 59 -1.13 0.11 -9.85
C THR A 59 -0.25 -1.08 -9.44
N ALA A 60 -0.79 -2.06 -8.72
CA ALA A 60 -0.08 -3.28 -8.36
C ALA A 60 0.39 -4.04 -9.61
N ARG A 61 -0.48 -4.20 -10.61
CA ARG A 61 -0.14 -4.87 -11.87
C ARG A 61 0.95 -4.12 -12.64
N LYS A 62 0.91 -2.78 -12.68
CA LYS A 62 1.97 -1.96 -13.28
C LYS A 62 3.30 -2.12 -12.56
N ALA A 63 3.31 -2.20 -11.23
CA ALA A 63 4.51 -2.45 -10.45
C ALA A 63 5.12 -3.82 -10.79
N VAL A 64 4.30 -4.89 -10.80
CA VAL A 64 4.74 -6.25 -11.19
C VAL A 64 5.26 -6.28 -12.62
N LYS A 65 4.61 -5.57 -13.54
CA LYS A 65 5.04 -5.44 -14.94
C LYS A 65 6.39 -4.72 -15.05
N ALA A 66 6.58 -3.63 -14.31
CA ALA A 66 7.83 -2.86 -14.33
C ALA A 66 9.01 -3.68 -13.80
N ILE A 67 8.76 -4.62 -12.89
CA ILE A 67 9.76 -5.58 -12.41
C ILE A 67 10.08 -6.64 -13.48
N GLY A 68 9.11 -6.99 -14.32
CA GLY A 68 9.29 -7.92 -15.45
C GLY A 68 8.67 -9.31 -15.26
N TYR A 69 7.73 -9.49 -14.33
CA TYR A 69 7.08 -10.79 -14.11
C TYR A 69 6.01 -11.08 -15.17
N GLU A 70 6.39 -11.89 -16.15
CA GLU A 70 5.56 -12.35 -17.29
C GLU A 70 5.66 -13.88 -17.49
N GLN A 71 5.63 -14.64 -16.39
CA GLN A 71 5.87 -16.08 -16.41
C GLN A 71 4.69 -16.89 -15.86
N GLU A 72 4.62 -18.16 -16.23
CA GLU A 72 3.63 -19.08 -15.68
C GLU A 72 3.76 -19.15 -14.14
N GLY A 73 2.63 -19.13 -13.45
CA GLY A 73 2.59 -19.11 -11.98
C GLY A 73 2.76 -17.72 -11.35
N PHE A 74 3.24 -16.69 -12.05
CA PHE A 74 3.17 -15.30 -11.57
C PHE A 74 3.37 -14.31 -12.73
N HIS A 75 2.27 -13.74 -13.21
CA HIS A 75 2.26 -12.85 -14.38
C HIS A 75 1.43 -11.59 -14.06
N TRP A 76 1.97 -10.39 -14.32
CA TRP A 76 1.31 -9.13 -13.98
C TRP A 76 -0.13 -9.01 -14.50
N LYS A 77 -0.39 -9.53 -15.70
CA LYS A 77 -1.69 -9.51 -16.36
C LYS A 77 -2.71 -10.53 -15.82
N THR A 78 -2.28 -11.70 -15.38
CA THR A 78 -3.20 -12.83 -15.10
C THR A 78 -3.19 -13.31 -13.66
N ALA A 79 -2.26 -12.85 -12.83
CA ALA A 79 -2.28 -13.10 -11.41
C ALA A 79 -3.62 -12.63 -10.82
N ASP A 80 -4.21 -13.44 -9.95
CA ASP A 80 -5.39 -13.08 -9.16
C ASP A 80 -4.97 -11.97 -8.17
N CYS A 81 -5.70 -10.86 -8.17
CA CYS A 81 -5.38 -9.70 -7.35
C CYS A 81 -6.56 -9.38 -6.44
N GLU A 82 -6.31 -9.35 -5.14
CA GLU A 82 -7.34 -9.10 -4.14
C GLU A 82 -7.01 -7.87 -3.32
N VAL A 83 -7.94 -6.90 -3.31
CA VAL A 83 -7.77 -5.61 -2.63
C VAL A 83 -8.67 -5.56 -1.39
N LEU A 84 -8.05 -5.74 -0.24
CA LEU A 84 -8.63 -5.78 1.11
C LEU A 84 -8.23 -4.57 1.96
N LEU A 85 -7.94 -3.43 1.33
CA LEU A 85 -7.70 -2.17 2.03
C LEU A 85 -9.02 -1.59 2.57
N HIS A 86 -8.97 -1.08 3.80
CA HIS A 86 -10.11 -0.45 4.48
C HIS A 86 -9.73 0.87 5.14
N ALA A 87 -10.72 1.63 5.60
CA ALA A 87 -10.48 2.90 6.28
C ALA A 87 -9.66 2.69 7.56
N GLN A 88 -8.77 3.66 7.84
CA GLN A 88 -7.99 3.70 9.08
C GLN A 88 -8.88 3.79 10.32
N SER A 89 -8.48 3.14 11.41
CA SER A 89 -9.18 3.24 12.70
C SER A 89 -9.20 4.68 13.25
N ALA A 90 -10.38 5.16 13.65
CA ALA A 90 -10.55 6.50 14.24
C ALA A 90 -9.75 6.71 15.53
N HIS A 91 -9.46 5.65 16.29
CA HIS A 91 -8.67 5.74 17.52
C HIS A 91 -7.19 6.00 17.24
N ILE A 92 -6.66 5.49 16.12
CA ILE A 92 -5.28 5.73 15.69
C ILE A 92 -5.17 7.16 15.16
N ALA A 93 -6.13 7.60 14.33
CA ALA A 93 -6.13 8.95 13.77
C ALA A 93 -6.08 10.04 14.85
N GLN A 94 -6.85 9.90 15.94
CA GLN A 94 -6.86 10.86 17.05
C GLN A 94 -5.55 10.94 17.84
N GLY A 95 -4.78 9.86 17.89
CA GLY A 95 -3.49 9.82 18.60
C GLY A 95 -2.34 10.45 17.81
N VAL A 96 -2.47 10.49 16.48
CA VAL A 96 -1.42 10.93 15.56
C VAL A 96 -1.66 12.37 15.08
N ASP A 97 -2.89 12.70 14.71
CA ASP A 97 -3.20 14.00 14.14
C ASP A 97 -3.00 15.12 15.17
N ALA A 98 -2.25 16.16 14.77
CA ALA A 98 -2.06 17.36 15.57
C ALA A 98 -3.40 18.02 15.91
N SER A 99 -3.65 18.30 17.19
CA SER A 99 -4.80 19.09 17.63
C SER A 99 -4.37 20.22 18.58
N GLY A 100 -4.78 21.44 18.26
CA GLY A 100 -4.43 22.64 19.04
C GLY A 100 -2.95 23.01 18.94
N ASN A 101 -2.28 23.21 20.08
CA ASN A 101 -0.86 23.55 20.19
C ASN A 101 0.06 22.32 20.33
N LYS A 102 -0.37 21.14 19.89
CA LYS A 102 0.44 19.90 19.94
C LYS A 102 0.93 19.54 18.54
N ASP A 103 2.21 19.21 18.46
CA ASP A 103 2.84 18.63 17.27
C ASP A 103 2.27 17.22 16.99
N GLU A 104 2.47 16.73 15.75
CA GLU A 104 2.08 15.36 15.38
C GLU A 104 2.79 14.33 16.26
N GLY A 105 2.01 13.36 16.75
CA GLY A 105 2.53 12.24 17.51
C GLY A 105 3.12 11.16 16.60
N ALA A 106 3.95 10.28 17.16
CA ALA A 106 4.38 9.09 16.45
C ALA A 106 3.16 8.19 16.10
N GLY A 107 3.17 7.57 14.92
CA GLY A 107 2.11 6.68 14.45
C GLY A 107 1.93 5.42 15.31
N ASP A 108 3.03 4.92 15.86
CA ASP A 108 3.08 3.80 16.79
C ASP A 108 4.35 3.91 17.66
N GLN A 109 4.43 3.10 18.71
CA GLN A 109 5.64 2.94 19.51
C GLN A 109 6.75 2.21 18.73
N GLY A 110 8.01 2.62 18.88
CA GLY A 110 9.13 1.99 18.16
C GLY A 110 10.51 2.45 18.59
N ILE A 111 11.54 1.78 18.06
CA ILE A 111 12.97 2.12 18.24
C ILE A 111 13.67 2.06 16.88
N MET A 112 14.54 3.03 16.60
CA MET A 112 15.28 3.14 15.34
C MET A 112 16.78 3.33 15.63
N PHE A 113 17.65 2.70 14.84
CA PHE A 113 19.11 2.85 14.89
C PHE A 113 19.60 3.33 13.52
N GLY A 114 20.64 4.18 13.50
CA GLY A 114 21.22 4.76 12.28
C GLY A 114 22.72 4.52 12.18
#